data_AF-A0A9E5HNP8-F1
#
_entry.id   AF-A0A9E5HNP8-F1
#
_cell.length_a   1.000
_cell.length_b   1.000
_cell.length_c   1.000
_cell.angle_alpha   90.00
_cell.angle_beta   90.00
_cell.angle_gamma   90.00
#
_symmetry.space_group_name_H-M   'P 1'
#
loop_
_entity.id
_entity.type
_entity.pdbx_description
1 polymer ?
#
loop_
_entity_poly.entity_id
_entity_poly.type
_entity_poly.pdbx_seq_one_letter_code
_entity_poly.pdbx_strand_id
1 'polypeptide(L)'
;MIHRLQDEANLEIYYTSADQANVNVHAVSSRQIQRTLPMAACFVAPNIINLEDFKASHKTAKTSWSAQTERRMVSLFIPSDASPQEIRDCLHEEFAQGLGPLNDLYRLPNSVFNDDNIHTILTDFDTMVLRATYAPELRSGMIRAEVAARLPTILRRINPAGEGVAYRALPPTSRAWIKETQTALSPATPAGDRMGAATRVLHLAQAAKYNDHRLGFSYFAMGRIVQRANRDEALRMFKAADKMFRQSTQTNLYAAHTAVQLASYQIAYGKGQEALVTLAPYLDAAYEEENAALLSTLIFLRAGALELTGRASEARIVRLDSLNWARYGFGSEKHLKTKLREIQALNPLNRRNG
;
A
#
# COMPACT_ATOMS: atom_id res chain seq x y z
N MET A 1 -13.76 7.23 7.14
CA MET A 1 -13.78 7.27 5.65
C MET A 1 -14.74 8.31 5.10
N ILE A 2 -16.06 8.17 5.22
CA ILE A 2 -17.02 9.14 4.63
C ILE A 2 -16.73 10.60 5.06
N HIS A 3 -16.49 10.84 6.35
CA HIS A 3 -16.06 12.15 6.84
C HIS A 3 -14.81 12.68 6.15
N ARG A 4 -13.80 11.84 5.86
CA ARG A 4 -12.61 12.28 5.12
C ARG A 4 -12.93 12.70 3.69
N LEU A 5 -13.80 11.94 3.00
CA LEU A 5 -14.24 12.30 1.65
C LEU A 5 -15.04 13.62 1.64
N GLN A 6 -15.84 13.87 2.68
CA GLN A 6 -16.60 15.11 2.84
C GLN A 6 -15.69 16.28 3.22
N ASP A 7 -14.89 16.13 4.28
CA ASP A 7 -14.16 17.22 4.92
C ASP A 7 -12.85 17.56 4.19
N GLU A 8 -12.11 16.54 3.74
CA GLU A 8 -10.81 16.72 3.11
C GLU A 8 -10.93 16.83 1.58
N ALA A 9 -11.73 15.97 0.95
CA ALA A 9 -11.91 15.96 -0.51
C ALA A 9 -13.08 16.84 -0.99
N ASN A 10 -13.90 17.39 -0.08
CA ASN A 10 -15.06 18.22 -0.39
C ASN A 10 -16.04 17.53 -1.36
N LEU A 11 -16.28 16.24 -1.15
CA LEU A 11 -17.21 15.45 -1.94
C LEU A 11 -18.59 15.41 -1.26
N GLU A 12 -19.63 15.66 -2.04
CA GLU A 12 -21.03 15.50 -1.62
C GLU A 12 -21.42 14.02 -1.60
N ILE A 13 -20.86 13.26 -0.66
CA ILE A 13 -21.13 11.84 -0.48
C ILE A 13 -21.84 11.59 0.85
N TYR A 14 -22.93 10.83 0.85
CA TYR A 14 -23.74 10.57 2.03
C TYR A 14 -24.34 9.17 1.99
N TYR A 15 -24.66 8.63 3.16
CA TYR A 15 -25.44 7.41 3.26
C TYR A 15 -26.89 7.67 2.81
N THR A 16 -27.47 6.73 2.09
CA THR A 16 -28.84 6.79 1.61
C THR A 16 -29.56 5.48 1.88
N SER A 17 -30.87 5.55 2.10
CA SER A 17 -31.77 4.40 2.18
C SER A 17 -32.55 4.18 0.88
N ALA A 18 -32.20 4.90 -0.20
CA ALA A 18 -32.81 4.70 -1.51
C ALA A 18 -32.51 3.29 -2.04
N ASP A 19 -33.42 2.74 -2.83
CA ASP A 19 -33.28 1.41 -3.44
C ASP A 19 -32.05 1.29 -4.35
N GLN A 20 -31.54 2.42 -4.84
CA GLN A 20 -30.31 2.50 -5.63
C GLN A 20 -29.41 3.63 -5.13
N ALA A 21 -28.15 3.30 -4.88
CA ALA A 21 -27.09 4.26 -4.58
C ALA A 21 -26.07 4.34 -5.73
N ASN A 22 -25.37 5.47 -5.82
CA ASN A 22 -24.27 5.64 -6.77
C ASN A 22 -23.03 4.80 -6.38
N VAL A 23 -22.87 4.52 -5.10
CA VAL A 23 -21.81 3.67 -4.56
C VAL A 23 -22.44 2.65 -3.63
N ASN A 24 -22.33 1.37 -3.98
CA ASN A 24 -22.83 0.27 -3.16
C ASN A 24 -21.66 -0.45 -2.50
N VAL A 25 -21.74 -0.71 -1.21
CA VAL A 25 -20.70 -1.42 -0.46
C VAL A 25 -21.24 -2.76 0.00
N HIS A 26 -20.66 -3.84 -0.50
CA HIS A 26 -21.05 -5.20 -0.20
C HIS A 26 -20.01 -5.86 0.71
N ALA A 27 -20.42 -6.16 1.94
CA ALA A 27 -19.66 -7.03 2.82
C ALA A 27 -19.85 -8.49 2.39
N VAL A 28 -18.79 -9.14 1.89
CA VAL A 28 -18.80 -10.52 1.39
C VAL A 28 -17.62 -11.28 1.97
N SER A 29 -17.69 -12.61 2.09
CA SER A 29 -16.53 -13.36 2.59
C SER A 29 -15.38 -13.39 1.58
N SER A 30 -14.14 -13.44 2.07
CA SER A 30 -12.93 -13.60 1.25
C SER A 30 -13.05 -14.79 0.29
N ARG A 31 -13.68 -15.89 0.73
CA ARG A 31 -13.94 -17.07 -0.10
C ARG A 31 -14.88 -16.78 -1.27
N GLN A 32 -15.90 -15.94 -1.08
CA GLN A 32 -16.82 -15.56 -2.15
C GLN A 32 -16.12 -14.67 -3.20
N ILE A 33 -15.26 -13.75 -2.75
CA ILE A 33 -14.42 -12.92 -3.62
C ILE A 33 -13.49 -13.82 -4.44
N GLN A 34 -12.68 -14.66 -3.80
CA GLN A 34 -11.69 -15.51 -4.46
C GLN A 34 -12.28 -16.54 -5.42
N ARG A 35 -13.52 -17.00 -5.19
CA ARG A 35 -14.23 -17.84 -6.16
C ARG A 35 -14.57 -17.11 -7.46
N THR A 36 -14.66 -15.79 -7.42
CA THR A 36 -15.03 -14.94 -8.55
C THR A 36 -13.79 -14.30 -9.19
N LEU A 37 -12.90 -13.76 -8.37
CA LEU A 37 -11.61 -13.19 -8.73
C LEU A 37 -10.53 -13.79 -7.82
N PRO A 38 -9.86 -14.88 -8.23
CA PRO A 38 -8.95 -15.65 -7.37
C PRO A 38 -7.80 -14.87 -6.74
N MET A 39 -7.39 -13.77 -7.37
CA MET A 39 -6.26 -12.95 -6.95
C MET A 39 -6.66 -11.71 -6.16
N ALA A 40 -7.96 -11.43 -6.03
CA ALA A 40 -8.46 -10.20 -5.40
C ALA A 40 -8.70 -10.40 -3.89
N ALA A 41 -8.28 -9.42 -3.09
CA ALA A 41 -8.66 -9.32 -1.69
C ALA A 41 -10.00 -8.58 -1.54
N CYS A 42 -10.13 -7.47 -2.26
CA CYS A 42 -11.32 -6.69 -2.52
C CYS A 42 -11.33 -6.30 -4.00
N PHE A 43 -12.46 -5.81 -4.50
CA PHE A 43 -12.53 -5.21 -5.84
C PHE A 43 -13.71 -4.25 -5.99
N VAL A 44 -13.58 -3.32 -6.92
CA VAL A 44 -14.64 -2.42 -7.39
C VAL A 44 -15.04 -2.74 -8.82
N ALA A 45 -16.34 -2.69 -9.10
CA ALA A 45 -16.89 -2.90 -10.44
C ALA A 45 -17.93 -1.83 -10.80
N PRO A 46 -17.95 -1.32 -12.05
CA PRO A 46 -18.95 -0.36 -12.49
C PRO A 46 -20.25 -1.08 -12.89
N ASN A 47 -21.39 -0.40 -12.69
CA ASN A 47 -22.72 -0.82 -13.14
C ASN A 47 -23.18 -2.19 -12.61
N ILE A 48 -22.66 -2.64 -11.47
CA ILE A 48 -23.01 -3.89 -10.82
C ILE A 48 -23.89 -3.63 -9.62
N ILE A 49 -24.94 -4.44 -9.41
CA ILE A 49 -25.79 -4.29 -8.21
C ILE A 49 -25.42 -5.21 -7.05
N ASN A 50 -24.78 -6.36 -7.31
CA ASN A 50 -24.35 -7.34 -6.30
C ASN A 50 -23.37 -8.36 -6.90
N LEU A 51 -22.90 -9.32 -6.09
CA LEU A 51 -21.86 -10.27 -6.50
C LEU A 51 -22.36 -11.27 -7.55
N GLU A 52 -23.63 -11.65 -7.50
CA GLU A 52 -24.27 -12.54 -8.48
C GLU A 52 -24.34 -11.86 -9.86
N ASP A 53 -24.74 -10.60 -9.92
CA ASP A 53 -24.73 -9.78 -11.14
C ASP A 53 -23.32 -9.63 -11.70
N PHE A 54 -22.33 -9.41 -10.84
CA PHE A 54 -20.93 -9.38 -11.28
C PHE A 54 -20.50 -10.72 -11.91
N LYS A 55 -20.78 -11.86 -11.27
CA LYS A 55 -20.44 -13.18 -11.84
C LYS A 55 -21.04 -13.36 -13.23
N ALA A 56 -22.29 -12.94 -13.43
CA ALA A 56 -22.97 -13.05 -14.71
C ALA A 56 -22.39 -12.11 -15.79
N SER A 57 -21.79 -10.97 -15.41
CA SER A 57 -21.47 -9.88 -16.35
C SER A 57 -20.01 -9.41 -16.37
N HIS A 58 -19.11 -9.98 -15.54
CA HIS A 58 -17.70 -9.57 -15.41
C HIS A 58 -16.86 -9.71 -16.69
N LYS A 59 -17.35 -10.41 -17.72
CA LYS A 59 -16.70 -10.57 -19.04
C LYS A 59 -17.43 -9.82 -20.16
N THR A 60 -18.19 -8.78 -19.80
CA THR A 60 -19.00 -8.01 -20.75
C THR A 60 -18.63 -6.53 -20.71
N ALA A 61 -19.10 -5.75 -21.68
CA ALA A 61 -18.90 -4.29 -21.69
C ALA A 61 -19.48 -3.58 -20.46
N LYS A 62 -20.49 -4.19 -19.80
CA LYS A 62 -21.14 -3.65 -18.59
C LYS A 62 -20.13 -3.33 -17.48
N THR A 63 -19.14 -4.19 -17.29
CA THR A 63 -18.11 -4.08 -16.24
C THR A 63 -16.78 -3.51 -16.73
N SER A 64 -16.69 -3.17 -18.02
CA SER A 64 -15.47 -2.64 -18.61
C SER A 64 -15.31 -1.16 -18.26
N TRP A 65 -14.30 -0.84 -17.45
CA TRP A 65 -13.91 0.54 -17.12
C TRP A 65 -13.58 1.37 -18.36
N SER A 66 -12.87 0.80 -19.33
CA SER A 66 -12.48 1.47 -20.57
C SER A 66 -13.67 1.77 -21.50
N ALA A 67 -14.80 1.07 -21.31
CA ALA A 67 -16.02 1.32 -22.07
C ALA A 67 -16.91 2.40 -21.42
N GLN A 68 -16.62 2.85 -20.20
CA GLN A 68 -17.43 3.84 -19.49
C GLN A 68 -17.13 5.25 -20.01
N THR A 69 -18.16 5.96 -20.45
CA THR A 69 -18.10 7.40 -20.76
C THR A 69 -18.54 8.25 -19.57
N GLU A 70 -19.36 7.69 -18.69
CA GLU A 70 -19.88 8.29 -17.48
C GLU A 70 -19.96 7.22 -16.37
N ARG A 71 -19.71 7.61 -15.11
CA ARG A 71 -19.83 6.70 -13.96
C ARG A 71 -21.05 7.10 -13.15
N ARG A 72 -22.08 6.25 -13.17
CA ARG A 72 -23.33 6.47 -12.43
C ARG A 72 -23.46 5.58 -11.21
N MET A 73 -22.91 4.36 -11.28
CA MET A 73 -22.96 3.36 -10.24
C MET A 73 -21.67 2.57 -10.18
N VAL A 74 -21.12 2.40 -8.99
CA VAL A 74 -20.04 1.45 -8.70
C VAL A 74 -20.42 0.60 -7.49
N SER A 75 -19.87 -0.61 -7.44
CA SER A 75 -20.05 -1.54 -6.33
C SER A 75 -18.72 -2.05 -5.84
N LEU A 76 -18.50 -1.93 -4.54
CA LEU A 76 -17.28 -2.28 -3.82
C LEU A 76 -17.54 -3.57 -3.05
N PHE A 77 -16.68 -4.57 -3.20
CA PHE A 77 -16.80 -5.86 -2.54
C PHE A 77 -15.68 -6.00 -1.51
N ILE A 78 -16.06 -5.93 -0.23
CA ILE A 78 -15.12 -5.83 0.89
C ILE A 78 -15.16 -7.13 1.71
N PRO A 79 -14.00 -7.74 2.04
CA PRO A 79 -13.94 -8.99 2.77
C PRO A 79 -14.39 -8.82 4.22
N SER A 80 -15.55 -9.37 4.59
CA SER A 80 -16.14 -9.24 5.94
C SER A 80 -15.42 -10.05 7.02
N ASP A 81 -14.55 -10.97 6.62
CA ASP A 81 -13.78 -11.89 7.47
C ASP A 81 -12.28 -11.52 7.56
N ALA A 82 -11.88 -10.37 7.00
CA ALA A 82 -10.52 -9.84 7.10
C ALA A 82 -10.28 -9.08 8.42
N SER A 83 -9.04 -8.68 8.67
CA SER A 83 -8.71 -7.85 9.84
C SER A 83 -9.36 -6.46 9.75
N PRO A 84 -9.61 -5.77 10.88
CA PRO A 84 -10.13 -4.41 10.87
C PRO A 84 -9.34 -3.44 10.00
N GLN A 85 -8.00 -3.54 10.02
CA GLN A 85 -7.15 -2.77 9.12
C GLN A 85 -7.39 -3.15 7.65
N GLU A 86 -7.30 -4.42 7.27
CA GLU A 86 -7.50 -4.84 5.88
C GLU A 86 -8.88 -4.42 5.32
N ILE A 87 -9.94 -4.48 6.13
CA ILE A 87 -11.27 -3.97 5.75
C ILE A 87 -11.21 -2.47 5.46
N ARG A 88 -10.55 -1.69 6.33
CA ARG A 88 -10.38 -0.25 6.14
C ARG A 88 -9.54 0.04 4.90
N ASP A 89 -8.43 -0.67 4.72
CA ASP A 89 -7.50 -0.48 3.60
C ASP A 89 -8.24 -0.73 2.27
N CYS A 90 -9.00 -1.83 2.18
CA CYS A 90 -9.89 -2.10 1.05
C CYS A 90 -10.95 -1.00 0.86
N LEU A 91 -11.56 -0.47 1.92
CA LEU A 91 -12.50 0.65 1.77
C LEU A 91 -11.80 1.88 1.19
N HIS A 92 -10.57 2.20 1.61
CA HIS A 92 -9.83 3.33 1.04
C HIS A 92 -9.52 3.12 -0.44
N GLU A 93 -8.97 1.96 -0.80
CA GLU A 93 -8.61 1.62 -2.17
C GLU A 93 -9.81 1.59 -3.10
N GLU A 94 -10.86 0.85 -2.74
CA GLU A 94 -11.99 0.62 -3.63
C GLU A 94 -12.87 1.87 -3.80
N PHE A 95 -12.95 2.74 -2.77
CA PHE A 95 -13.56 4.06 -2.94
C PHE A 95 -12.69 4.94 -3.83
N ALA A 96 -11.38 4.98 -3.63
CA ALA A 96 -10.47 5.76 -4.45
C ALA A 96 -10.58 5.37 -5.93
N GLN A 97 -10.51 4.08 -6.24
CA GLN A 97 -10.63 3.55 -7.60
C GLN A 97 -12.02 3.80 -8.19
N GLY A 98 -13.10 3.55 -7.42
CA GLY A 98 -14.47 3.76 -7.87
C GLY A 98 -14.78 5.22 -8.25
N LEU A 99 -14.34 6.16 -7.41
CA LEU A 99 -14.46 7.60 -7.63
C LEU A 99 -13.43 8.11 -8.67
N GLY A 100 -12.28 7.45 -8.73
CA GLY A 100 -11.20 7.63 -9.68
C GLY A 100 -10.18 8.71 -9.30
N PRO A 101 -9.09 8.81 -10.08
CA PRO A 101 -8.83 8.14 -11.36
C PRO A 101 -8.50 6.64 -11.24
N LEU A 102 -8.84 5.86 -12.27
CA LEU A 102 -8.67 4.40 -12.33
C LEU A 102 -7.28 3.94 -12.80
N ASN A 103 -6.31 4.85 -12.89
CA ASN A 103 -5.00 4.52 -13.44
C ASN A 103 -4.03 4.17 -12.34
N ASP A 104 -3.43 2.98 -12.42
CA ASP A 104 -2.33 2.59 -11.56
C ASP A 104 -1.03 3.25 -12.04
N LEU A 105 -0.63 4.29 -11.32
CA LEU A 105 0.53 5.10 -11.64
C LEU A 105 1.65 4.84 -10.62
N TYR A 106 2.41 3.76 -10.82
CA TYR A 106 3.60 3.40 -10.04
C TYR A 106 4.63 4.53 -9.83
N ARG A 107 4.57 5.62 -10.60
CA ARG A 107 5.42 6.80 -10.42
C ARG A 107 4.89 7.78 -9.36
N LEU A 108 3.80 7.47 -8.66
CA LEU A 108 3.29 8.25 -7.54
C LEU A 108 3.80 7.62 -6.23
N PRO A 109 4.79 8.21 -5.55
CA PRO A 109 5.34 7.63 -4.32
C PRO A 109 4.44 7.82 -3.10
N ASN A 110 3.50 8.76 -3.14
CA ASN A 110 2.63 9.08 -2.02
C ASN A 110 1.17 9.04 -2.47
N SER A 111 0.66 7.85 -2.78
CA SER A 111 -0.66 7.69 -3.39
C SER A 111 -1.14 6.26 -3.32
N VAL A 112 -2.42 6.05 -3.03
CA VAL A 112 -3.10 4.75 -3.20
C VAL A 112 -3.30 4.41 -4.69
N PHE A 113 -3.34 5.41 -5.58
CA PHE A 113 -3.46 5.20 -7.03
C PHE A 113 -2.19 4.63 -7.69
N ASN A 114 -1.19 4.19 -6.93
CA ASN A 114 0.02 3.58 -7.47
C ASN A 114 -0.04 2.04 -7.49
N ASP A 115 -1.04 1.44 -6.84
CA ASP A 115 -1.28 0.00 -6.71
C ASP A 115 -0.02 -0.80 -6.34
N ASP A 116 0.73 -0.31 -5.35
CA ASP A 116 1.87 -1.02 -4.77
C ASP A 116 1.65 -1.52 -3.34
N ASN A 117 0.47 -1.28 -2.78
CA ASN A 117 0.04 -1.70 -1.44
C ASN A 117 0.92 -1.18 -0.29
N ILE A 118 1.68 -0.09 -0.52
CA ILE A 118 2.45 0.56 0.54
C ILE A 118 1.55 1.50 1.35
N HIS A 119 0.81 2.36 0.66
CA HIS A 119 -0.16 3.27 1.29
C HIS A 119 -1.48 2.56 1.52
N THR A 120 -1.95 2.57 2.77
CA THR A 120 -3.15 1.86 3.22
C THR A 120 -4.35 2.77 3.43
N ILE A 121 -4.15 4.08 3.34
CA ILE A 121 -5.18 5.11 3.47
C ILE A 121 -5.00 6.16 2.37
N LEU A 122 -6.05 6.94 2.11
CA LEU A 122 -5.97 8.07 1.19
C LEU A 122 -4.94 9.08 1.72
N THR A 123 -3.96 9.40 0.89
CA THR A 123 -2.98 10.44 1.17
C THR A 123 -3.54 11.82 0.81
N ASP A 124 -2.86 12.88 1.25
CA ASP A 124 -3.21 14.26 0.84
C ASP A 124 -3.20 14.44 -0.69
N PHE A 125 -2.31 13.72 -1.39
CA PHE A 125 -2.28 13.73 -2.84
C PHE A 125 -3.54 13.10 -3.42
N ASP A 126 -3.98 11.96 -2.90
CA ASP A 126 -5.17 11.26 -3.38
C ASP A 126 -6.43 12.09 -3.14
N THR A 127 -6.54 12.68 -1.95
CA THR A 127 -7.63 13.60 -1.59
C THR A 127 -7.67 14.82 -2.52
N MET A 128 -6.52 15.44 -2.82
CA MET A 128 -6.45 16.54 -3.79
C MET A 128 -6.88 16.10 -5.19
N VAL A 129 -6.46 14.91 -5.62
CA VAL A 129 -6.84 14.34 -6.92
C VAL A 129 -8.34 14.09 -7.00
N LEU A 130 -8.96 13.53 -5.95
CA LEU A 130 -10.41 13.35 -5.86
C LEU A 130 -11.14 14.71 -5.94
N ARG A 131 -10.70 15.68 -5.14
CA ARG A 131 -11.27 17.04 -5.14
C ARG A 131 -11.16 17.72 -6.52
N ALA A 132 -10.04 17.54 -7.21
CA ALA A 132 -9.88 18.04 -8.58
C ALA A 132 -10.79 17.30 -9.57
N THR A 133 -10.92 15.98 -9.43
CA THR A 133 -11.73 15.12 -10.32
C THR A 133 -13.21 15.51 -10.29
N TYR A 134 -13.71 15.93 -9.12
CA TYR A 134 -15.10 16.37 -8.93
C TYR A 134 -15.26 17.90 -8.94
N ALA A 135 -14.25 18.65 -9.42
CA ALA A 135 -14.38 20.08 -9.59
C ALA A 135 -15.46 20.42 -10.64
N PRO A 136 -16.31 21.44 -10.42
CA PRO A 136 -17.45 21.75 -11.30
C PRO A 136 -17.04 22.13 -12.72
N GLU A 137 -15.78 22.53 -12.92
CA GLU A 137 -15.23 22.83 -14.24
C GLU A 137 -14.97 21.58 -15.09
N LEU A 138 -14.91 20.39 -14.47
CA LEU A 138 -14.70 19.12 -15.16
C LEU A 138 -16.03 18.37 -15.32
N ARG A 139 -16.23 17.76 -16.49
CA ARG A 139 -17.41 16.94 -16.79
C ARG A 139 -17.05 15.72 -17.62
N SER A 140 -17.83 14.66 -17.51
CA SER A 140 -17.72 13.48 -18.37
C SER A 140 -17.78 13.86 -19.85
N GLY A 141 -16.96 13.20 -20.67
CA GLY A 141 -16.82 13.46 -22.10
C GLY A 141 -15.76 14.49 -22.49
N MET A 142 -15.13 15.19 -21.54
CA MET A 142 -14.00 16.07 -21.85
C MET A 142 -12.78 15.29 -22.36
N ILE A 143 -12.10 15.83 -23.37
CA ILE A 143 -10.82 15.28 -23.84
C ILE A 143 -9.67 15.72 -22.91
N ARG A 144 -8.55 15.00 -22.98
CA ARG A 144 -7.35 15.28 -22.17
C ARG A 144 -6.89 16.74 -22.24
N ALA A 145 -6.94 17.36 -23.41
CA ALA A 145 -6.53 18.76 -23.60
C ALA A 145 -7.46 19.75 -22.88
N GLU A 146 -8.77 19.49 -22.88
CA GLU A 146 -9.76 20.31 -22.18
C GLU A 146 -9.59 20.25 -20.66
N VAL A 147 -9.32 19.06 -20.12
CA VAL A 147 -9.01 18.88 -18.69
C VAL A 147 -7.70 19.59 -18.36
N ALA A 148 -6.64 19.36 -19.15
CA ALA A 148 -5.33 19.97 -18.92
C ALA A 148 -5.38 21.51 -18.90
N ALA A 149 -6.21 22.13 -19.73
CA ALA A 149 -6.39 23.59 -19.75
C ALA A 149 -7.07 24.14 -18.48
N ARG A 150 -7.88 23.33 -17.76
CA ARG A 150 -8.62 23.73 -16.57
C ARG A 150 -7.88 23.44 -15.27
N LEU A 151 -7.03 22.39 -15.26
CA LEU A 151 -6.29 21.95 -14.08
C LEU A 151 -5.52 23.08 -13.37
N PRO A 152 -4.80 24.01 -14.03
CA PRO A 152 -4.07 25.06 -13.32
C PRO A 152 -4.95 25.93 -12.41
N THR A 153 -6.12 26.35 -12.90
CA THR A 153 -7.07 27.16 -12.12
C THR A 153 -7.68 26.36 -10.97
N ILE A 154 -8.05 25.10 -11.23
CA ILE A 154 -8.58 24.20 -10.20
C ILE A 154 -7.54 23.98 -9.09
N LEU A 155 -6.31 23.62 -9.46
CA LEU A 155 -5.22 23.32 -8.53
C LEU A 155 -4.82 24.54 -7.69
N ARG A 156 -4.76 25.74 -8.28
CA ARG A 156 -4.54 26.99 -7.52
C ARG A 156 -5.59 27.19 -6.42
N ARG A 157 -6.86 26.89 -6.71
CA ARG A 157 -7.96 27.03 -5.76
C ARG A 157 -7.87 26.00 -4.64
N ILE A 158 -7.60 24.74 -4.96
CA ILE A 158 -7.69 23.63 -3.98
C ILE A 158 -6.38 23.35 -3.25
N ASN A 159 -5.23 23.77 -3.81
CA ASN A 159 -3.90 23.62 -3.25
C ASN A 159 -3.01 24.84 -3.59
N PRO A 160 -3.30 26.02 -3.02
CA PRO A 160 -2.54 27.24 -3.32
C PRO A 160 -1.06 27.15 -2.93
N ALA A 161 -0.72 26.38 -1.90
CA ALA A 161 0.67 26.17 -1.49
C ALA A 161 1.52 25.50 -2.59
N GLY A 162 0.87 24.69 -3.45
CA GLY A 162 1.53 24.02 -4.58
C GLY A 162 2.05 24.96 -5.66
N GLU A 163 1.57 26.20 -5.75
CA GLU A 163 2.02 27.16 -6.77
C GLU A 163 3.49 27.56 -6.59
N GLY A 164 3.98 27.56 -5.35
CA GLY A 164 5.38 27.84 -5.04
C GLY A 164 6.32 26.65 -5.23
N VAL A 165 5.80 25.47 -5.57
CA VAL A 165 6.59 24.23 -5.65
C VAL A 165 7.07 24.00 -7.08
N ALA A 166 8.38 23.86 -7.24
CA ALA A 166 8.97 23.54 -8.53
C ALA A 166 8.49 22.18 -9.06
N TYR A 167 8.01 22.16 -10.30
CA TYR A 167 7.57 20.93 -10.97
C TYR A 167 8.74 19.94 -11.14
N ARG A 168 8.58 18.72 -10.62
CA ARG A 168 9.52 17.60 -10.80
C ARG A 168 8.81 16.43 -11.49
N ALA A 169 8.92 16.37 -12.81
CA ALA A 169 8.33 15.28 -13.59
C ALA A 169 9.08 13.97 -13.38
N LEU A 170 8.37 12.91 -13.01
CA LEU A 170 8.87 11.55 -13.14
C LEU A 170 8.48 10.97 -14.51
N PRO A 171 9.41 10.33 -15.25
CA PRO A 171 9.10 9.75 -16.55
C PRO A 171 8.03 8.66 -16.41
N PRO A 172 7.21 8.40 -17.44
CA PRO A 172 6.23 7.32 -17.41
C PRO A 172 6.85 5.98 -17.03
N THR A 173 6.14 5.17 -16.25
CA THR A 173 6.57 3.81 -15.93
C THR A 173 6.32 2.90 -17.14
N SER A 174 7.32 2.13 -17.56
CA SER A 174 7.16 1.21 -18.70
C SER A 174 6.20 0.06 -18.35
N ARG A 175 5.36 -0.34 -19.33
CA ARG A 175 4.43 -1.49 -19.17
C ARG A 175 5.16 -2.80 -18.87
N ALA A 176 6.36 -2.96 -19.44
CA ALA A 176 7.21 -4.12 -19.16
C ALA A 176 7.63 -4.16 -17.69
N TRP A 177 8.03 -3.03 -17.11
CA TRP A 177 8.39 -2.96 -15.69
C TRP A 177 7.18 -3.29 -14.80
N ILE A 178 6.00 -2.73 -15.10
CA ILE A 178 4.76 -3.00 -14.34
C ILE A 178 4.43 -4.50 -14.33
N LYS A 179 4.39 -5.13 -15.50
CA LYS A 179 4.08 -6.56 -15.64
C LYS A 179 5.06 -7.44 -14.84
N GLU A 180 6.36 -7.16 -14.93
CA GLU A 180 7.36 -7.94 -14.22
C GLU A 180 7.31 -7.70 -12.71
N THR A 181 6.99 -6.49 -12.26
CA THR A 181 6.77 -6.18 -10.84
C THR A 181 5.59 -6.97 -10.28
N GLN A 182 4.44 -6.95 -10.96
CA GLN A 182 3.27 -7.74 -10.58
C GLN A 182 3.58 -9.24 -10.57
N THR A 183 4.32 -9.73 -11.57
CA THR A 183 4.75 -11.14 -11.65
C THR A 183 5.65 -11.50 -10.47
N ALA A 184 6.61 -10.64 -10.11
CA ALA A 184 7.56 -10.86 -9.02
C ALA A 184 6.88 -10.90 -7.65
N LEU A 185 5.85 -10.07 -7.42
CA LEU A 185 5.20 -9.92 -6.13
C LEU A 185 3.99 -10.84 -5.93
N SER A 186 3.42 -11.38 -7.02
CA SER A 186 2.27 -12.28 -6.96
C SER A 186 2.56 -13.55 -6.15
N PRO A 187 1.77 -13.86 -5.11
CA PRO A 187 1.88 -15.12 -4.37
C PRO A 187 1.55 -16.36 -5.22
N ALA A 188 0.73 -16.20 -6.28
CA ALA A 188 0.34 -17.29 -7.17
C ALA A 188 1.42 -17.66 -8.20
N THR A 189 2.43 -16.79 -8.40
CA THR A 189 3.53 -17.06 -9.32
C THR A 189 4.56 -18.00 -8.69
N PRO A 190 5.03 -19.06 -9.38
CA PRO A 190 6.07 -19.95 -8.89
C PRO A 190 7.36 -19.22 -8.49
N ALA A 191 8.05 -19.73 -7.47
CA ALA A 191 9.22 -19.05 -6.89
C ALA A 191 10.35 -18.75 -7.90
N GLY A 192 10.62 -19.68 -8.83
CA GLY A 192 11.61 -19.49 -9.89
C GLY A 192 11.23 -18.36 -10.86
N ASP A 193 9.96 -18.31 -11.25
CA ASP A 193 9.45 -17.26 -12.15
C ASP A 193 9.48 -15.89 -11.48
N ARG A 194 9.17 -15.82 -10.17
CA ARG A 194 9.30 -14.58 -9.38
C ARG A 194 10.73 -14.07 -9.32
N MET A 195 11.71 -14.97 -9.20
CA MET A 195 13.14 -14.61 -9.23
C MET A 195 13.56 -14.04 -10.59
N GLY A 196 13.14 -14.71 -11.67
CA GLY A 196 13.38 -14.23 -13.03
C GLY A 196 12.75 -12.86 -13.26
N ALA A 197 11.51 -12.67 -12.80
CA ALA A 197 10.79 -11.40 -12.90
C ALA A 197 11.47 -10.29 -12.09
N ALA A 198 11.84 -10.53 -10.83
CA ALA A 198 12.56 -9.55 -10.01
C ALA A 198 13.89 -9.10 -10.64
N THR A 199 14.60 -10.02 -11.29
CA THR A 199 15.84 -9.70 -12.03
C THR A 199 15.54 -8.77 -13.20
N ARG A 200 14.50 -9.07 -13.99
CA ARG A 200 14.07 -8.22 -15.11
C ARG A 200 13.59 -6.85 -14.65
N VAL A 201 12.86 -6.76 -13.53
CA VAL A 201 12.43 -5.48 -12.92
C VAL A 201 13.63 -4.57 -12.67
N LEU A 202 14.70 -5.08 -12.05
CA LEU A 202 15.93 -4.31 -11.81
C LEU A 202 16.61 -3.85 -13.10
N HIS A 203 16.79 -4.74 -14.07
CA HIS A 203 17.38 -4.39 -15.35
C HIS A 203 16.56 -3.33 -16.09
N LEU A 204 15.22 -3.45 -16.09
CA LEU A 204 14.33 -2.49 -16.71
C LEU A 204 14.39 -1.13 -16.01
N ALA A 205 14.44 -1.09 -14.67
CA ALA A 205 14.58 0.15 -13.92
C ALA A 205 15.91 0.87 -14.21
N GLN A 206 17.01 0.12 -14.28
CA GLN A 206 18.34 0.64 -14.61
C GLN A 206 18.44 1.12 -16.06
N ALA A 207 17.92 0.34 -17.01
CA ALA A 207 17.89 0.72 -18.43
C ALA A 207 17.05 1.98 -18.67
N ALA A 208 15.94 2.12 -17.94
CA ALA A 208 15.10 3.32 -17.94
C ALA A 208 15.71 4.49 -17.14
N LYS A 209 16.87 4.28 -16.49
CA LYS A 209 17.57 5.24 -15.65
C LYS A 209 16.69 5.85 -14.55
N TYR A 210 15.80 5.03 -13.97
CA TYR A 210 15.05 5.46 -12.80
C TYR A 210 16.02 5.81 -11.68
N ASN A 211 15.78 6.93 -11.01
CA ASN A 211 16.53 7.40 -9.85
C ASN A 211 15.56 7.89 -8.76
N ASP A 212 14.46 7.17 -8.62
CA ASP A 212 13.35 7.47 -7.72
C ASP A 212 12.90 6.19 -6.99
N HIS A 213 11.76 6.28 -6.29
CA HIS A 213 11.21 5.18 -5.50
C HIS A 213 10.98 3.90 -6.29
N ARG A 214 10.78 3.95 -7.62
CA ARG A 214 10.62 2.74 -8.44
C ARG A 214 11.89 1.90 -8.50
N LEU A 215 13.06 2.55 -8.53
CA LEU A 215 14.33 1.84 -8.41
C LEU A 215 14.49 1.24 -7.01
N GLY A 216 14.13 2.01 -5.96
CA GLY A 216 14.09 1.51 -4.58
C GLY A 216 13.19 0.29 -4.41
N PHE A 217 11.99 0.35 -4.99
CA PHE A 217 11.00 -0.73 -4.97
C PHE A 217 11.49 -1.97 -5.72
N SER A 218 12.20 -1.78 -6.83
CA SER A 218 12.86 -2.86 -7.58
C SER A 218 13.88 -3.61 -6.71
N TYR A 219 14.71 -2.87 -5.95
CA TYR A 219 15.64 -3.47 -5.00
C TYR A 219 14.91 -4.16 -3.84
N PHE A 220 13.89 -3.52 -3.28
CA PHE A 220 13.10 -4.09 -2.17
C PHE A 220 12.45 -5.41 -2.58
N ALA A 221 11.79 -5.46 -3.74
CA ALA A 221 11.17 -6.65 -4.29
C ALA A 221 12.20 -7.78 -4.48
N MET A 222 13.36 -7.47 -5.07
CA MET A 222 14.44 -8.45 -5.21
C MET A 222 14.89 -8.99 -3.85
N GLY A 223 15.13 -8.11 -2.87
CA GLY A 223 15.51 -8.49 -1.51
C GLY A 223 14.51 -9.46 -0.88
N ARG A 224 13.21 -9.19 -1.02
CA ARG A 224 12.13 -10.07 -0.52
C ARG A 224 12.12 -11.45 -1.17
N ILE A 225 12.49 -11.54 -2.44
CA ILE A 225 12.52 -12.81 -3.18
C ILE A 225 13.79 -13.61 -2.85
N VAL A 226 14.96 -12.97 -2.79
CA VAL A 226 16.23 -13.67 -2.53
C VAL A 226 16.46 -14.04 -1.06
N GLN A 227 15.79 -13.38 -0.09
CA GLN A 227 16.08 -13.53 1.35
C GLN A 227 16.13 -14.96 1.88
N ARG A 228 15.32 -15.87 1.30
CA ARG A 228 15.30 -17.29 1.72
C ARG A 228 16.49 -18.07 1.19
N ALA A 229 16.95 -17.74 -0.01
CA ALA A 229 18.02 -18.45 -0.71
C ALA A 229 19.41 -17.86 -0.41
N ASN A 230 19.52 -16.53 -0.39
CA ASN A 230 20.77 -15.82 -0.15
C ASN A 230 20.53 -14.58 0.73
N ARG A 231 20.94 -14.71 1.99
CA ARG A 231 20.72 -13.68 3.02
C ARG A 231 21.58 -12.43 2.80
N ASP A 232 22.82 -12.60 2.36
CA ASP A 232 23.75 -11.48 2.16
C ASP A 232 23.35 -10.65 0.96
N GLU A 233 22.93 -11.31 -0.11
CA GLU A 233 22.39 -10.64 -1.29
C GLU A 233 21.11 -9.87 -0.97
N ALA A 234 20.21 -10.47 -0.20
CA ALA A 234 18.99 -9.79 0.23
C ALA A 234 19.30 -8.54 1.09
N LEU A 235 20.26 -8.64 2.02
CA LEU A 235 20.70 -7.49 2.80
C LEU A 235 21.28 -6.38 1.91
N ARG A 236 22.07 -6.73 0.88
CA ARG A 236 22.59 -5.77 -0.11
C ARG A 236 21.44 -5.07 -0.86
N MET A 237 20.43 -5.82 -1.26
CA MET A 237 19.23 -5.28 -1.92
C MET A 237 18.43 -4.35 -1.00
N PHE A 238 18.19 -4.72 0.25
CA PHE A 238 17.48 -3.85 1.19
C PHE A 238 18.26 -2.57 1.51
N LYS A 239 19.59 -2.62 1.62
CA LYS A 239 20.42 -1.41 1.77
C LYS A 239 20.34 -0.50 0.54
N ALA A 240 20.32 -1.08 -0.66
CA ALA A 240 20.15 -0.31 -1.89
C ALA A 240 18.76 0.34 -1.98
N ALA A 241 17.71 -0.38 -1.55
CA ALA A 241 16.35 0.14 -1.46
C ALA A 241 16.24 1.30 -0.45
N ASP A 242 16.76 1.11 0.76
CA ASP A 242 16.76 2.13 1.82
C ASP A 242 17.48 3.41 1.39
N LYS A 243 18.60 3.29 0.67
CA LYS A 243 19.30 4.45 0.09
C LYS A 243 18.43 5.25 -0.89
N MET A 244 17.54 4.60 -1.64
CA MET A 244 16.62 5.29 -2.55
C MET A 244 15.47 5.94 -1.77
N PHE A 245 14.87 5.21 -0.83
CA PHE A 245 13.71 5.70 -0.08
C PHE A 245 14.04 6.82 0.92
N ARG A 246 15.28 6.94 1.39
CA ARG A 246 15.68 8.06 2.27
C ARG A 246 15.91 9.38 1.55
N GLN A 247 15.80 9.42 0.21
CA GLN A 247 16.02 10.65 -0.57
C GLN A 247 14.82 11.61 -0.53
N SER A 248 13.65 11.14 -0.08
CA SER A 248 12.43 11.92 -0.05
C SER A 248 11.58 11.53 1.16
N THR A 249 10.92 12.50 1.76
CA THR A 249 9.92 12.26 2.81
C THR A 249 8.67 11.56 2.26
N GLN A 250 8.39 11.70 0.95
CA GLN A 250 7.27 11.01 0.28
C GLN A 250 7.44 9.48 0.25
N THR A 251 8.63 8.98 0.56
CA THR A 251 8.95 7.54 0.58
C THR A 251 9.20 7.01 1.98
N ASN A 252 8.82 7.76 3.03
CA ASN A 252 9.00 7.36 4.41
C ASN A 252 8.37 6.00 4.72
N LEU A 253 7.18 5.70 4.18
CA LEU A 253 6.52 4.42 4.42
C LEU A 253 7.25 3.25 3.73
N TYR A 254 7.80 3.46 2.53
CA TYR A 254 8.69 2.48 1.87
C TYR A 254 9.96 2.24 2.69
N ALA A 255 10.53 3.31 3.23
CA ALA A 255 11.70 3.24 4.09
C ALA A 255 11.38 2.48 5.39
N ALA A 256 10.19 2.68 5.97
CA ALA A 256 9.70 1.93 7.13
C ALA A 256 9.57 0.42 6.85
N HIS A 257 8.97 0.04 5.72
CA HIS A 257 8.92 -1.37 5.29
C HIS A 257 10.31 -1.97 5.07
N THR A 258 11.26 -1.18 4.56
CA THR A 258 12.65 -1.61 4.36
C THR A 258 13.38 -1.73 5.71
N ALA A 259 13.12 -0.81 6.64
CA ALA A 259 13.67 -0.81 7.99
C ALA A 259 13.27 -2.06 8.79
N VAL A 260 12.04 -2.55 8.61
CA VAL A 260 11.60 -3.86 9.16
C VAL A 260 12.55 -4.98 8.74
N GLN A 261 12.94 -5.03 7.46
CA GLN A 261 13.84 -6.06 6.95
C GLN A 261 15.25 -5.86 7.52
N LEU A 262 15.81 -4.65 7.40
CA LEU A 262 17.16 -4.33 7.89
C LEU A 262 17.32 -4.60 9.40
N ALA A 263 16.34 -4.17 10.21
CA ALA A 263 16.33 -4.39 11.64
C ALA A 263 16.19 -5.89 11.98
N SER A 264 15.42 -6.65 11.20
CA SER A 264 15.33 -8.10 11.39
C SER A 264 16.69 -8.79 11.21
N TYR A 265 17.49 -8.36 10.21
CA TYR A 265 18.88 -8.81 10.06
C TYR A 265 19.73 -8.38 11.25
N GLN A 266 19.70 -7.10 11.63
CA GLN A 266 20.50 -6.59 12.75
C GLN A 266 20.22 -7.35 14.05
N ILE A 267 18.95 -7.61 14.38
CA ILE A 267 18.55 -8.41 15.54
C ILE A 267 19.07 -9.84 15.42
N ALA A 268 18.95 -10.48 14.25
CA ALA A 268 19.45 -11.84 14.03
C ALA A 268 20.96 -11.99 14.24
N TYR A 269 21.73 -10.91 14.02
CA TYR A 269 23.18 -10.85 14.26
C TYR A 269 23.54 -10.23 15.63
N GLY A 270 22.57 -10.03 16.53
CA GLY A 270 22.82 -9.49 17.87
C GLY A 270 23.13 -7.98 17.91
N LYS A 271 22.93 -7.26 16.80
CA LYS A 271 23.20 -5.82 16.66
C LYS A 271 22.02 -4.99 17.16
N GLY A 272 21.65 -5.15 18.42
CA GLY A 272 20.48 -4.50 19.03
C GLY A 272 20.51 -2.97 18.91
N GLN A 273 21.65 -2.34 19.20
CA GLN A 273 21.76 -0.88 19.13
C GLN A 273 21.59 -0.35 17.69
N GLU A 274 22.16 -1.03 16.69
CA GLU A 274 21.95 -0.66 15.28
C GLU A 274 20.47 -0.79 14.89
N ALA A 275 19.80 -1.84 15.35
CA ALA A 275 18.37 -2.03 15.09
C ALA A 275 17.50 -0.92 15.69
N LEU A 276 17.81 -0.47 16.91
CA LEU A 276 17.09 0.66 17.53
C LEU A 276 17.22 1.94 16.70
N VAL A 277 18.43 2.25 16.21
CA VAL A 277 18.68 3.41 15.35
C VAL A 277 17.93 3.27 14.01
N THR A 278 17.95 2.09 13.40
CA THR A 278 17.23 1.82 12.14
C THR A 278 15.73 2.03 12.28
N LEU A 279 15.13 1.61 13.39
CA LEU A 279 13.67 1.60 13.60
C LEU A 279 13.12 2.96 14.06
N ALA A 280 13.90 3.73 14.81
CA ALA A 280 13.42 4.91 15.52
C ALA A 280 12.66 5.93 14.63
N PRO A 281 13.13 6.30 13.42
CA PRO A 281 12.47 7.32 12.61
C PRO A 281 11.10 6.92 12.04
N TYR A 282 10.76 5.63 12.06
CA TYR A 282 9.66 5.07 11.29
C TYR A 282 8.44 4.67 12.12
N LEU A 283 8.53 4.75 13.44
CA LEU A 283 7.37 4.51 14.32
C LEU A 283 6.30 5.57 14.09
N ASP A 284 6.70 6.84 14.07
CA ASP A 284 5.76 7.95 13.85
C ASP A 284 5.21 7.91 12.43
N ALA A 285 6.04 7.63 11.43
CA ALA A 285 5.59 7.46 10.04
C ALA A 285 4.53 6.35 9.89
N ALA A 286 4.71 5.19 10.55
CA ALA A 286 3.71 4.13 10.50
C ALA A 286 2.42 4.48 11.28
N TYR A 287 2.53 5.33 12.31
CA TYR A 287 1.39 5.81 13.08
C TYR A 287 0.58 6.87 12.31
N GLU A 288 1.26 7.85 11.71
CA GLU A 288 0.65 8.93 10.91
C GLU A 288 -0.08 8.37 9.67
N GLU A 289 0.47 7.33 9.03
CA GLU A 289 -0.15 6.63 7.91
C GLU A 289 -1.19 5.58 8.35
N GLU A 290 -1.51 5.56 9.64
CA GLU A 290 -2.45 4.65 10.31
C GLU A 290 -2.21 3.15 9.99
N ASN A 291 -0.97 2.74 9.73
CA ASN A 291 -0.63 1.37 9.38
C ASN A 291 -0.29 0.55 10.63
N ALA A 292 -1.33 0.08 11.33
CA ALA A 292 -1.19 -0.62 12.60
C ALA A 292 -0.36 -1.92 12.50
N ALA A 293 -0.50 -2.68 11.42
CA ALA A 293 0.26 -3.91 11.19
C ALA A 293 1.77 -3.62 11.05
N LEU A 294 2.13 -2.56 10.33
CA LEU A 294 3.52 -2.10 10.21
C LEU A 294 4.02 -1.55 11.54
N LEU A 295 3.25 -0.67 12.20
CA LEU A 295 3.57 -0.09 13.50
C LEU A 295 3.86 -1.17 14.55
N SER A 296 2.96 -2.14 14.70
CA SER A 296 3.16 -3.27 15.61
C SER A 296 4.40 -4.08 15.25
N THR A 297 4.68 -4.30 13.96
CA THR A 297 5.89 -5.00 13.52
C THR A 297 7.15 -4.22 13.93
N LEU A 298 7.18 -2.90 13.73
CA LEU A 298 8.28 -2.03 14.13
C LEU A 298 8.48 -2.05 15.65
N ILE A 299 7.40 -1.99 16.44
CA ILE A 299 7.47 -2.03 17.91
C ILE A 299 7.94 -3.41 18.40
N PHE A 300 7.48 -4.51 17.80
CA PHE A 300 7.94 -5.85 18.15
C PHE A 300 9.44 -6.02 17.88
N LEU A 301 9.94 -5.49 16.76
CA LEU A 301 11.38 -5.48 16.47
C LEU A 301 12.14 -4.58 17.45
N ARG A 302 11.60 -3.41 17.80
CA ARG A 302 12.18 -2.52 18.83
C ARG A 302 12.28 -3.25 20.17
N ALA A 303 11.27 -4.02 20.57
CA ALA A 303 11.31 -4.83 21.78
C ALA A 303 12.44 -5.87 21.73
N GLY A 304 12.59 -6.59 20.61
CA GLY A 304 13.69 -7.55 20.42
C GLY A 304 15.07 -6.88 20.45
N ALA A 305 15.20 -5.68 19.89
CA ALA A 305 16.42 -4.89 19.92
C ALA A 305 16.75 -4.38 21.34
N LEU A 306 15.74 -3.95 22.11
CA LEU A 306 15.89 -3.56 23.51
C LEU A 306 16.41 -4.72 24.37
N GLU A 307 15.86 -5.92 24.20
CA GLU A 307 16.34 -7.14 24.88
C GLU A 307 17.83 -7.39 24.61
N LEU A 308 18.28 -7.25 23.36
CA LEU A 308 19.69 -7.39 22.98
C LEU A 308 20.61 -6.36 23.63
N THR A 309 20.07 -5.21 24.03
CA THR A 309 20.82 -4.14 24.71
C THR A 309 20.71 -4.20 26.25
N GLY A 310 20.16 -5.28 26.81
CA GLY A 310 19.98 -5.44 28.26
C GLY A 310 18.78 -4.70 28.84
N ARG A 311 17.94 -4.09 28.01
CA ARG A 311 16.77 -3.27 28.40
C ARG A 311 15.48 -4.10 28.44
N ALA A 312 15.53 -5.25 29.10
CA ALA A 312 14.44 -6.24 29.08
C ALA A 312 13.11 -5.72 29.68
N SER A 313 13.17 -4.88 30.73
CA SER A 313 11.98 -4.27 31.33
C SER A 313 11.27 -3.35 30.36
N GLU A 314 12.02 -2.50 29.66
CA GLU A 314 11.48 -1.60 28.63
C GLU A 314 10.93 -2.38 27.44
N ALA A 315 11.63 -3.45 27.01
CA ALA A 315 11.16 -4.33 25.95
C ALA A 315 9.78 -4.95 26.26
N ARG A 316 9.54 -5.29 27.52
CA ARG A 316 8.25 -5.84 27.96
C ARG A 316 7.14 -4.81 27.88
N ILE A 317 7.39 -3.57 28.30
CA ILE A 317 6.42 -2.47 28.26
C ILE A 317 6.01 -2.19 26.82
N VAL A 318 6.98 -1.91 25.94
CA VAL A 318 6.66 -1.55 24.54
C VAL A 318 5.94 -2.67 23.80
N ARG A 319 6.25 -3.94 24.14
CA ARG A 319 5.55 -5.09 23.56
C ARG A 319 4.09 -5.13 23.99
N LEU A 320 3.78 -4.86 25.25
CA LEU A 320 2.40 -4.81 25.74
C LEU A 320 1.61 -3.69 25.05
N ASP A 321 2.21 -2.50 24.92
CA ASP A 321 1.55 -1.34 24.29
C ASP A 321 1.18 -1.61 22.82
N SER A 322 1.99 -2.40 22.12
CA SER A 322 1.75 -2.74 20.71
C SER A 322 0.65 -3.76 20.45
N LEU A 323 0.13 -4.45 21.49
CA LEU A 323 -0.84 -5.54 21.30
C LEU A 323 -2.19 -5.05 20.77
N ASN A 324 -2.63 -3.85 21.14
CA ASN A 324 -3.89 -3.28 20.64
C ASN A 324 -3.79 -2.98 19.15
N TRP A 325 -2.70 -2.32 18.72
CA TRP A 325 -2.39 -2.12 17.31
C TRP A 325 -2.25 -3.45 16.56
N ALA A 326 -1.66 -4.46 17.20
CA ALA A 326 -1.43 -5.76 16.56
C ALA A 326 -2.75 -6.51 16.33
N ARG A 327 -3.72 -6.38 17.23
CA ARG A 327 -5.08 -6.93 17.06
C ARG A 327 -5.83 -6.24 15.93
N TYR A 328 -5.73 -4.91 15.84
CA TYR A 328 -6.33 -4.15 14.75
C TYR A 328 -5.70 -4.50 13.40
N GLY A 329 -4.37 -4.56 13.32
CA GLY A 329 -3.61 -4.78 12.09
C GLY A 329 -3.56 -6.22 11.60
N PHE A 330 -3.41 -7.22 12.49
CA PHE A 330 -3.33 -8.64 12.09
C PHE A 330 -4.67 -9.40 12.20
N GLY A 331 -5.67 -8.78 12.84
CA GLY A 331 -6.96 -9.38 13.11
C GLY A 331 -6.88 -10.52 14.13
N SER A 332 -6.70 -11.74 13.65
CA SER A 332 -6.79 -12.93 14.51
C SER A 332 -5.63 -13.06 15.50
N GLU A 333 -5.94 -13.51 16.72
CA GLU A 333 -4.94 -13.85 17.74
C GLU A 333 -3.91 -14.89 17.23
N LYS A 334 -4.30 -15.76 16.30
CA LYS A 334 -3.40 -16.72 15.64
C LYS A 334 -2.35 -16.03 14.78
N HIS A 335 -2.74 -15.05 13.96
CA HIS A 335 -1.81 -14.29 13.12
C HIS A 335 -0.85 -13.47 13.98
N LEU A 336 -1.37 -12.77 14.99
CA LEU A 336 -0.58 -12.03 15.96
C LEU A 336 0.48 -12.93 16.63
N LYS A 337 0.06 -14.07 17.21
CA LYS A 337 0.99 -15.02 17.85
C LYS A 337 2.01 -15.60 16.89
N THR A 338 1.65 -15.79 15.62
CA THR A 338 2.60 -16.25 14.60
C THR A 338 3.64 -15.18 14.33
N LYS A 339 3.22 -13.92 14.13
CA LYS A 339 4.13 -12.79 13.91
C LYS A 339 5.07 -12.56 15.09
N LEU A 340 4.56 -12.63 16.31
CA LEU A 340 5.37 -12.52 17.53
C LEU A 340 6.44 -13.61 17.58
N ARG A 341 6.08 -14.87 17.32
CA ARG A 341 7.03 -15.99 17.31
C ARG A 341 8.11 -15.83 16.25
N GLU A 342 7.74 -15.39 15.04
CA GLU A 342 8.70 -15.10 13.97
C GLU A 342 9.75 -14.08 14.40
N ILE A 343 9.31 -12.97 15.02
CA ILE A 343 10.21 -11.90 15.48
C ILE A 343 11.05 -12.36 16.67
N GLN A 344 10.46 -13.05 17.64
CA GLN A 344 11.19 -13.59 18.79
C GLN A 344 12.26 -14.59 18.39
N ALA A 345 12.02 -15.40 17.35
CA ALA A 345 12.98 -16.35 16.81
C ALA A 345 14.18 -15.69 16.11
N LEU A 346 14.10 -14.40 15.80
CA LEU A 346 15.25 -13.63 15.30
C LEU A 346 16.29 -13.42 16.40
N ASN A 347 15.85 -13.12 17.63
CA ASN A 347 16.75 -12.78 18.72
C ASN A 347 17.61 -13.99 19.14
N PRO A 348 18.95 -13.95 18.98
CA PRO A 348 19.83 -15.07 19.33
C PRO A 348 19.78 -15.46 20.82
N LEU A 349 19.40 -14.54 21.71
CA LEU A 349 19.22 -14.84 23.14
C LEU A 349 18.13 -15.90 23.38
N ASN A 350 17.08 -15.90 22.54
CA ASN A 350 15.96 -16.84 22.67
C ASN A 350 16.27 -18.23 22.10
N ARG A 351 17.33 -18.38 21.29
CA ARG A 351 17.74 -19.67 20.72
C ARG A 351 18.59 -20.51 21.67
N ARG A 352 19.17 -19.89 22.72
CA ARG A 352 19.99 -20.58 23.73
C ARG A 352 19.17 -21.19 24.86
N ASN A 353 17.88 -20.88 24.95
CA ASN A 353 16.97 -21.33 26.01
C ASN A 353 15.95 -22.38 25.52
N GLY A 354 16.22 -23.06 24.40
CA GLY A 354 15.35 -24.07 23.78
C GLY A 354 16.07 -25.38 23.54
#